data_AF-A0A2Z4KHM9-F1
#
_entry.id   AF-A0A2Z4KHM9-F1
#
_cell.length_a   1.000
_cell.length_b   1.000
_cell.length_c   1.000
_cell.angle_alpha   90.00
_cell.angle_beta   90.00
_cell.angle_gamma   90.00
#
_symmetry.space_group_name_H-M   'P 1'
#
loop_
_entity.id
_entity.type
_entity.pdbx_description
1 polymer ?
#
loop_
_entity_poly.entity_id
_entity_poly.type
_entity_poly.pdbx_seq_one_letter_code
_entity_poly.pdbx_strand_id
1 'polypeptide(L)'
;SATIPAARQLVNHRHILVNNHIVDIPSYRCKPKDLITVRNRPSSGSKENIGFSRRKKIPDHLTFSFSEDNIPKGLVNGIANRESIDFNINELLVVEYYSRQA
;
A
#
# COMPACT_ATOMS: atom_id res chain seq x y z
N SER A 1 9.17 11.30 5.38
CA SER A 1 7.86 11.80 4.89
C SER A 1 7.11 10.66 4.24
N ALA A 2 5.77 10.66 4.24
CA ALA A 2 4.98 9.60 3.61
C ALA A 2 5.06 9.71 2.08
N THR A 3 5.97 8.94 1.46
CA THR A 3 6.22 8.96 0.02
C THR A 3 6.29 7.54 -0.54
N ILE A 4 6.09 7.38 -1.85
CA ILE A 4 6.19 6.08 -2.53
C ILE A 4 7.59 5.45 -2.34
N PRO A 5 8.72 6.19 -2.47
CA PRO A 5 10.05 5.63 -2.20
C PRO A 5 10.23 5.11 -0.77
N ALA A 6 9.71 5.82 0.24
CA ALA A 6 9.76 5.36 1.64
C ALA A 6 8.92 4.09 1.84
N ALA A 7 7.74 4.00 1.22
CA ALA A 7 6.93 2.78 1.26
C ALA A 7 7.66 1.58 0.62
N ARG A 8 8.36 1.79 -0.50
CA ARG A 8 9.20 0.75 -1.13
C ARG A 8 10.33 0.28 -0.22
N GLN A 9 10.96 1.18 0.55
CA GLN A 9 11.96 0.79 1.55
C GLN A 9 11.36 -0.12 2.62
N LEU A 10 10.20 0.22 3.17
CA LEU A 10 9.54 -0.63 4.18
C LEU A 10 9.26 -2.05 3.66
N VAL A 11 8.79 -2.17 2.42
CA VAL A 11 8.58 -3.47 1.77
C VAL A 11 9.90 -4.20 1.61
N ASN A 12 10.89 -3.62 0.91
CA ASN A 12 12.20 -4.23 0.66
C ASN A 12 12.91 -4.70 1.95
N HIS A 13 12.77 -3.94 3.04
CA HIS A 13 13.41 -4.26 4.32
C HIS A 13 12.59 -5.25 5.18
N ARG A 14 11.61 -5.96 4.60
CA ARG A 14 10.84 -7.05 5.25
C ARG A 14 10.05 -6.59 6.47
N HIS A 15 9.57 -5.35 6.45
CA HIS A 15 8.70 -4.81 7.50
C HIS A 15 7.22 -5.12 7.25
N ILE A 16 6.83 -5.51 6.04
CA ILE A 16 5.44 -5.73 5.66
C ILE A 16 5.11 -7.22 5.65
N LEU A 17 3.93 -7.54 6.17
CA LEU A 17 3.32 -8.87 6.09
C LEU A 17 2.05 -8.78 5.25
N VAL A 18 1.82 -9.77 4.40
CA VAL A 18 0.55 -10.00 3.71
C VAL A 18 0.06 -11.37 4.12
N ASN A 19 -1.13 -11.45 4.73
CA ASN A 19 -1.70 -12.68 5.27
C ASN A 19 -0.71 -13.41 6.20
N ASN A 20 -0.03 -12.66 7.06
CA ASN A 20 0.98 -13.17 8.01
C ASN A 20 2.29 -13.70 7.38
N HIS A 21 2.47 -13.58 6.06
CA HIS A 21 3.71 -13.92 5.35
C HIS A 21 4.52 -12.66 4.99
N ILE A 22 5.84 -12.74 5.08
CA ILE A 22 6.73 -11.63 4.70
C ILE A 22 6.64 -11.41 3.19
N VAL A 23 6.43 -10.15 2.80
CA VAL A 23 6.51 -9.71 1.41
C VAL A 23 7.58 -8.62 1.32
N ASP A 24 8.63 -8.88 0.56
CA ASP A 24 9.76 -7.97 0.31
C ASP A 24 9.88 -7.52 -1.15
N ILE A 25 8.83 -7.73 -1.94
CA ILE A 25 8.75 -7.34 -3.35
C ILE A 25 7.75 -6.18 -3.49
N PRO A 26 8.20 -4.93 -3.76
CA PRO A 26 7.31 -3.78 -3.89
C PRO A 26 6.32 -3.84 -5.05
N SER A 27 6.56 -4.72 -6.03
CA SER A 27 5.66 -5.01 -7.13
C SER A 27 4.67 -6.16 -6.84
N TYR A 28 4.61 -6.65 -5.60
CA TYR A 28 3.61 -7.64 -5.20
C TYR A 28 2.20 -7.13 -5.52
N ARG A 29 1.45 -7.93 -6.28
CA ARG A 29 0.08 -7.61 -6.67
C ARG A 29 -0.90 -8.13 -5.63
N CYS A 30 -1.38 -7.24 -4.76
CA CYS A 30 -2.39 -7.57 -3.77
C CYS A 30 -3.69 -8.07 -4.42
N LYS A 31 -4.37 -8.96 -3.70
CA LYS A 31 -5.67 -9.53 -4.07
C LYS A 31 -6.74 -9.04 -3.09
N PRO A 32 -8.02 -9.01 -3.51
CA PRO A 32 -9.11 -8.81 -2.57
C PRO A 32 -9.01 -9.80 -1.40
N LYS A 33 -9.33 -9.31 -0.20
CA LYS A 33 -9.19 -9.99 1.11
C LYS A 33 -7.77 -10.12 1.64
N ASP A 34 -6.74 -9.61 0.95
CA ASP A 34 -5.40 -9.55 1.52
C ASP A 34 -5.38 -8.64 2.76
N LEU A 35 -4.91 -9.20 3.87
CA LEU A 35 -4.67 -8.49 5.12
C LEU A 35 -3.20 -8.08 5.20
N ILE A 36 -2.95 -6.78 5.22
CA ILE A 36 -1.62 -6.18 5.26
C ILE A 36 -1.33 -5.70 6.68
N THR A 37 -0.22 -6.13 7.27
CA THR A 37 0.20 -5.70 8.61
C THR A 37 1.70 -5.40 8.66
N VAL A 38 2.16 -4.83 9.76
CA VAL A 38 3.59 -4.58 10.01
C VAL A 38 4.16 -5.69 10.88
N ARG A 39 5.34 -6.18 10.50
CA ARG A 39 6.09 -7.17 11.26
C ARG A 39 6.56 -6.58 12.59
N ASN A 40 6.09 -7.14 13.70
CA ASN A 40 6.53 -6.74 15.03
C ASN A 40 7.94 -7.31 15.31
N ARG A 41 8.94 -6.44 15.45
CA ARG A 41 10.30 -6.82 15.88
C ARG A 41 10.66 -6.05 17.16
N PRO A 42 11.10 -6.73 18.24
CA PRO A 42 11.38 -6.08 19.51
C PRO A 42 12.65 -5.21 19.54
N SER A 43 13.55 -5.28 18.53
CA SER A 43 14.89 -4.65 18.62
C SER A 43 15.34 -3.78 17.45
N SER A 44 14.49 -3.45 16.47
CA SER A 44 14.86 -2.45 15.47
C SER A 44 14.20 -1.12 15.84
N GLY A 45 15.01 -0.08 16.05
CA GLY A 45 14.57 1.30 16.34
C GLY A 45 13.65 1.94 15.29
N SER A 46 13.12 1.15 14.35
CA SER A 46 12.00 1.46 13.47
C SER A 46 10.65 1.39 14.22
N LYS A 47 10.57 1.96 15.42
CA LYS A 47 9.36 2.71 15.78
C LYS A 47 9.42 4.05 15.07
N GLU A 48 9.74 4.04 13.76
CA GLU A 48 9.40 5.17 12.93
C GLU A 48 7.90 5.27 13.10
N ASN A 49 7.49 6.29 13.83
CA ASN A 49 6.13 6.72 13.88
C ASN A 49 5.70 6.74 12.41
N ILE A 50 4.96 5.72 11.97
CA ILE A 50 4.22 5.76 10.73
C ILE A 50 3.22 6.86 11.03
N GLY A 51 3.67 8.09 10.82
CA GLY A 51 2.94 9.30 11.09
C GLY A 51 1.83 9.27 10.08
N PHE A 52 0.74 8.60 10.45
CA PHE A 52 -0.45 8.54 9.65
C PHE A 52 -0.96 9.97 9.64
N SER A 53 -0.59 10.69 8.59
CA SER A 53 -1.16 11.99 8.35
C SER A 53 -2.61 11.69 8.03
N ARG A 54 -3.51 11.91 9.01
CA ARG A 54 -4.99 11.83 8.92
C ARG A 54 -5.60 12.70 7.79
N ARG A 55 -4.77 13.24 6.90
CA ARG A 55 -5.09 14.24 5.89
C ARG A 55 -5.60 13.65 4.58
N LYS A 56 -5.42 12.35 4.31
CA LYS A 56 -5.93 11.71 3.08
C LYS A 56 -7.08 10.77 3.38
N LYS A 57 -8.20 10.98 2.68
CA LYS A 57 -9.35 10.07 2.69
C LYS A 57 -8.90 8.72 2.16
N ILE A 58 -9.19 7.65 2.90
CA ILE A 58 -8.94 6.28 2.46
C ILE A 58 -10.01 5.94 1.41
N PRO A 59 -9.64 5.42 0.23
CA PRO A 59 -10.60 5.03 -0.79
C PRO A 59 -11.36 3.76 -0.40
N ASP A 60 -12.57 3.58 -0.93
CA ASP A 60 -13.50 2.53 -0.49
C ASP A 60 -12.99 1.09 -0.73
N HIS A 61 -12.09 0.91 -1.69
CA HIS A 61 -11.44 -0.38 -1.96
C HIS A 61 -10.39 -0.78 -0.91
N LEU A 62 -10.12 0.07 0.09
CA LEU A 62 -9.21 -0.16 1.20
C LEU A 62 -9.88 0.11 2.55
N THR A 63 -9.52 -0.66 3.56
CA THR A 63 -9.84 -0.35 4.96
C THR A 63 -8.57 -0.26 5.77
N PHE A 64 -8.49 0.71 6.67
CA PHE A 64 -7.37 0.88 7.59
C PHE A 64 -7.89 0.88 9.03
N SER A 65 -7.23 0.12 9.88
CA SER A 65 -7.57 -0.03 11.30
C SER A 65 -6.30 -0.27 12.11
N PHE A 66 -6.43 -0.27 13.44
CA PHE A 66 -5.38 -0.69 14.35
C PHE A 66 -5.85 -1.95 15.10
N SER A 67 -4.93 -2.85 15.43
CA SER A 67 -5.21 -3.93 16.37
C SER A 67 -5.16 -3.45 17.82
N GLU A 68 -5.52 -4.34 18.75
CA GLU A 68 -5.41 -4.11 20.20
C GLU A 68 -4.01 -3.65 20.61
N ASP A 69 -2.95 -4.24 20.02
CA ASP A 69 -1.55 -3.85 20.26
C ASP A 69 -1.09 -2.56 19.55
N ASN A 70 -2.01 -1.72 19.05
CA ASN A 70 -1.70 -0.54 18.23
C ASN A 70 -0.90 -0.83 16.94
N ILE A 71 -0.97 -2.06 16.42
CA ILE A 71 -0.33 -2.42 15.15
C ILE A 71 -1.25 -2.00 14.01
N PRO A 72 -0.76 -1.22 13.02
CA PRO A 72 -1.57 -0.84 11.88
C PRO A 72 -1.93 -2.06 11.01
N LYS A 73 -3.18 -2.11 10.57
CA LYS A 73 -3.74 -3.15 9.71
C LYS A 73 -4.47 -2.51 8.52
N GLY A 74 -4.12 -2.97 7.32
CA GLY A 74 -4.83 -2.65 6.08
C GLY A 74 -5.56 -3.86 5.54
N LEU A 75 -6.76 -3.69 5.00
CA LEU A 75 -7.51 -4.71 4.28
C LEU A 75 -7.76 -4.24 2.85
N VAL A 76 -7.50 -5.12 1.88
CA VAL A 76 -7.86 -4.90 0.49
C VAL A 76 -9.29 -5.40 0.27
N ASN A 77 -10.25 -4.48 0.16
CA ASN A 77 -11.66 -4.86 0.02
C ASN A 77 -12.00 -5.35 -1.38
N GLY A 78 -11.32 -4.80 -2.39
CA GLY A 78 -11.59 -5.09 -3.79
C GLY A 78 -10.58 -4.46 -4.74
N ILE A 79 -10.86 -4.56 -6.04
CA ILE A 79 -10.07 -3.90 -7.08
C ILE A 79 -10.46 -2.41 -7.10
N ALA A 80 -9.47 -1.53 -7.25
CA ALA A 80 -9.70 -0.10 -7.40
C ALA A 80 -10.52 0.18 -8.68
N ASN A 81 -11.57 1.00 -8.55
CA ASN A 81 -12.31 1.54 -9.69
C ASN A 81 -11.69 2.87 -10.14
N ARG A 82 -12.07 3.34 -11.33
CA ARG A 82 -11.51 4.55 -11.92
C ARG A 82 -11.76 5.79 -11.07
N GLU A 83 -12.90 5.83 -10.38
CA GLU A 83 -13.35 6.93 -9.54
C GLU A 83 -12.55 7.02 -8.23
N SER A 84 -11.96 5.90 -7.76
CA SER A 84 -11.11 5.88 -6.55
C SER A 84 -9.68 6.35 -6.79
N ILE A 85 -9.29 6.59 -8.04
CA ILE A 85 -7.94 7.03 -8.40
C ILE A 85 -7.88 8.57 -8.36
N ASP A 86 -7.17 9.10 -7.37
CA ASP A 86 -6.91 10.54 -7.19
C ASP A 86 -5.77 11.05 -8.11
N PHE A 87 -5.87 10.72 -9.39
CA PHE A 87 -4.91 11.14 -10.42
C PHE A 87 -5.64 11.56 -11.69
N ASN A 88 -5.36 12.79 -12.14
CA ASN A 88 -5.92 13.31 -13.39
C ASN A 88 -5.04 12.87 -14.57
N ILE A 89 -5.36 11.71 -15.14
CA ILE A 89 -4.72 11.17 -16.34
C ILE A 89 -5.75 10.82 -17.40
N ASN A 90 -5.42 11.12 -18.66
CA ASN A 90 -6.12 10.60 -19.81
C ASN A 90 -5.44 9.31 -20.30
N GLU A 91 -6.03 8.18 -19.94
CA GLU A 91 -5.53 6.84 -20.28
C GLU A 91 -5.49 6.60 -21.79
N LEU A 92 -6.36 7.26 -22.58
CA LEU A 92 -6.37 7.12 -24.04
C LEU A 92 -5.05 7.59 -24.67
N LEU A 93 -4.42 8.63 -24.12
CA LEU A 93 -3.12 9.09 -24.59
C LEU A 93 -2.02 8.06 -24.35
N VAL A 94 -2.10 7.30 -23.26
CA VAL A 94 -1.16 6.21 -22.96
C VAL A 94 -1.37 5.05 -23.94
N VAL A 95 -2.63 4.68 -24.21
CA VAL A 95 -2.96 3.64 -25.19
C VAL A 95 -2.47 4.03 -26.59
N GLU A 96 -2.76 5.25 -27.04
CA GLU A 96 -2.33 5.75 -28.34
C GLU A 96 -0.81 5.71 -28.49
N TYR A 97 -0.08 6.11 -27.44
CA TYR A 97 1.39 6.10 -27.44
C TYR A 97 1.95 4.69 -27.64
N TYR A 98 1.44 3.69 -26.92
CA TYR A 98 1.94 2.31 -27.04
C TYR A 98 1.45 1.58 -28.30
N SER A 99 0.28 1.92 -28.85
CA SER A 99 -0.20 1.36 -30.13
C SER A 99 0.69 1.73 -31.31
N ARG A 100 1.44 2.84 -31.23
CA ARG A 100 2.43 3.24 -32.25
C ARG A 100 3.78 2.53 -32.11
N GLN A 101 4.01 1.84 -30.99
CA GLN A 101 5.23 1.07 -30.72
C GLN A 101 5.09 -0.42 -31.02
N ALA A 102 3.86 -0.89 -31.21
CA ALA A 102 3.53 -2.25 -31.66
C ALA A 102 3.71 -2.38 -33.18
#